data_AF-A0A1G9S8N8-F1
#
_entry.id   AF-A0A1G9S8N8-F1
#
_cell.length_a   1.000
_cell.length_b   1.000
_cell.length_c   1.000
_cell.angle_alpha   90.00
_cell.angle_beta   90.00
_cell.angle_gamma   90.00
#
_symmetry.space_group_name_H-M   'P 1'
#
loop_
_entity.id
_entity.type
_entity.pdbx_description
1 polymer ?
#
loop_
_entity_poly.entity_id
_entity_poly.type
_entity_poly.pdbx_seq_one_letter_code
_entity_poly.pdbx_strand_id
1 'polypeptide(L)'
;MFTIFLFLVSVGLVAAAAATAAHRPLPLDFALPVGALGLAWRNTGERQTRNGKRMLWKAEGDTTRYSRAYSADREGMRELGFSWDGSTPVCWEPVPAPVPYTVEEAIAAAEARADSADRAKKREALAAAEAEWAANGAARAEAIDALRACLKTRAWAWNKRKRELAESLLGDRPSDRDARIARELVAEVEYLVQTITARLGQERVAEWWERAAVPEVRAAAHEACQVLSDMDGDWATVRNARGWSAAHSHAGHVLASLPALGQPEASHALRAVWAHQRQIPAYLRERVFGSPEV
;
A
#
# COMPACT_ATOMS: atom_id res chain seq x y z
N MET A 1 -57.50 -27.96 -13.46
CA MET A 1 -57.26 -28.64 -12.16
C MET A 1 -56.42 -29.91 -12.27
N PHE A 2 -56.31 -30.58 -13.43
CA PHE A 2 -55.53 -31.82 -13.57
C PHE A 2 -54.00 -31.64 -13.68
N THR A 3 -53.51 -30.45 -14.05
CA THR A 3 -52.06 -30.19 -14.28
C THR A 3 -51.27 -29.79 -13.03
N ILE A 4 -51.91 -29.19 -12.02
CA ILE A 4 -51.26 -28.82 -10.76
C ILE A 4 -51.04 -30.05 -9.86
N PHE A 5 -51.93 -31.05 -9.95
CA PHE A 5 -51.82 -32.29 -9.18
C PHE A 5 -50.65 -33.16 -9.66
N LEU A 6 -50.36 -33.18 -10.96
CA LEU A 6 -49.23 -33.92 -11.53
C LEU A 6 -47.86 -33.29 -11.19
N PHE A 7 -47.79 -31.97 -11.00
CA PHE A 7 -46.56 -31.28 -10.60
C PHE A 7 -46.24 -31.44 -9.11
N LEU A 8 -47.27 -31.52 -8.25
CA LEU A 8 -47.09 -31.79 -6.82
C LEU A 8 -46.71 -33.26 -6.54
N VAL A 9 -47.19 -34.20 -7.35
CA VAL A 9 -46.82 -35.62 -7.22
C VAL A 9 -45.38 -35.88 -7.70
N SER A 10 -44.90 -35.18 -8.74
CA SER A 10 -43.52 -35.32 -9.21
C SER A 10 -42.50 -34.64 -8.28
N VAL A 11 -42.82 -33.47 -7.70
CA VAL A 11 -41.97 -32.85 -6.66
C VAL A 11 -41.98 -33.66 -5.36
N GLY A 12 -43.11 -34.27 -5.00
CA GLY A 12 -43.23 -35.17 -3.85
C GLY A 12 -42.41 -36.45 -4.00
N LEU A 13 -42.34 -37.04 -5.20
CA LEU A 13 -41.54 -38.25 -5.46
C LEU A 13 -40.03 -37.97 -5.53
N VAL A 14 -39.61 -36.81 -6.03
CA VAL A 14 -38.18 -36.42 -6.04
C VAL A 14 -37.71 -36.02 -4.64
N ALA A 15 -38.55 -35.32 -3.86
CA ALA A 15 -38.25 -35.01 -2.46
C ALA A 15 -38.27 -36.27 -1.57
N ALA A 16 -39.18 -37.21 -1.82
CA ALA A 16 -39.21 -38.49 -1.12
C ALA A 16 -38.02 -39.40 -1.49
N ALA A 17 -37.55 -39.38 -2.75
CA ALA A 17 -36.33 -40.10 -3.15
C ALA A 17 -35.05 -39.47 -2.57
N ALA A 18 -34.98 -38.13 -2.47
CA ALA A 18 -33.88 -37.43 -1.81
C ALA A 18 -33.91 -37.63 -0.28
N ALA A 19 -35.09 -37.64 0.35
CA ALA A 19 -35.25 -37.90 1.78
C ALA A 19 -35.04 -39.37 2.14
N THR A 20 -35.43 -40.33 1.29
CA THR A 20 -35.16 -41.77 1.52
C THR A 20 -33.73 -42.19 1.22
N ALA A 21 -33.03 -41.47 0.33
CA ALA A 21 -31.58 -41.57 0.20
C ALA A 21 -30.84 -40.93 1.41
N ALA A 22 -31.44 -39.92 2.05
CA ALA A 22 -30.89 -39.25 3.23
C ALA A 22 -31.32 -39.88 4.58
N HIS A 23 -32.28 -40.80 4.62
CA HIS A 23 -32.83 -41.39 5.86
C HIS A 23 -32.86 -42.92 5.86
N ARG A 24 -31.84 -43.58 5.29
CA ARG A 24 -31.43 -44.83 5.93
C ARG A 24 -30.66 -44.45 7.19
N PRO A 25 -31.20 -44.66 8.41
CA PRO A 25 -30.32 -44.76 9.56
C PRO A 25 -29.34 -45.88 9.22
N LEU A 26 -28.08 -45.50 9.02
CA LEU A 26 -27.00 -46.48 8.95
C LEU A 26 -27.08 -47.31 10.25
N PRO A 27 -26.80 -48.62 10.20
CA PRO A 27 -26.63 -49.38 11.43
C PRO A 27 -25.70 -48.58 12.35
N LEU A 28 -26.13 -48.36 13.60
CA LEU A 28 -25.51 -47.50 14.61
C LEU A 28 -24.12 -47.97 15.07
N ASP A 29 -23.51 -48.85 14.30
CA ASP A 29 -22.19 -49.39 14.50
C ASP A 29 -21.30 -48.78 13.39
N PHE A 30 -20.69 -47.63 13.71
CA PHE A 30 -19.44 -47.12 13.11
C PHE A 30 -19.48 -46.38 11.76
N ALA A 31 -20.48 -45.54 11.50
CA ALA A 31 -20.42 -44.60 10.38
C ALA A 31 -19.61 -43.33 10.74
N LEU A 32 -18.68 -42.93 9.85
CA LEU A 32 -18.05 -41.61 9.87
C LEU A 32 -19.13 -40.52 10.08
N PRO A 33 -18.93 -39.52 10.97
CA PRO A 33 -19.93 -38.48 11.18
C PRO A 33 -20.33 -37.82 9.86
N VAL A 34 -21.62 -37.83 9.54
CA VAL A 34 -22.15 -37.18 8.34
C VAL A 34 -21.89 -35.68 8.48
N GLY A 35 -20.89 -35.16 7.77
CA GLY A 35 -20.44 -33.77 7.90
C GLY A 35 -19.06 -33.57 8.56
N ALA A 36 -18.33 -34.64 8.88
CA ALA A 36 -16.98 -34.54 9.44
C ALA A 36 -16.10 -33.60 8.60
N LEU A 37 -15.41 -32.67 9.27
CA LEU A 37 -14.53 -31.67 8.67
C LEU A 37 -15.23 -30.74 7.65
N GLY A 38 -16.55 -30.58 7.78
CA GLY A 38 -17.35 -29.71 6.89
C GLY A 38 -17.56 -30.30 5.49
N LEU A 39 -17.30 -31.59 5.31
CA LEU A 39 -17.40 -32.29 4.03
C LEU A 39 -18.63 -33.21 3.99
N ALA A 40 -19.22 -33.35 2.81
CA ALA A 40 -20.23 -34.35 2.55
C ALA A 40 -19.55 -35.67 2.15
N TRP A 41 -19.75 -36.73 2.93
CA TRP A 41 -19.10 -38.01 2.70
C TRP A 41 -20.03 -39.00 2.00
N ARG A 42 -19.61 -39.48 0.83
CA ARG A 42 -20.34 -40.47 0.03
C ARG A 42 -19.66 -41.83 0.11
N ASN A 43 -20.44 -42.84 0.48
CA ASN A 43 -19.99 -44.23 0.44
C ASN A 43 -19.82 -44.71 -1.01
N THR A 44 -18.65 -45.26 -1.34
CA THR A 44 -18.32 -45.78 -2.69
C THR A 44 -18.20 -47.30 -2.76
N GLY A 45 -18.60 -47.97 -1.68
CA GLY A 45 -18.58 -49.43 -1.52
C GLY A 45 -17.29 -49.97 -0.92
N GLU A 46 -17.27 -51.28 -0.73
CA GLU A 46 -16.09 -52.01 -0.26
C GLU A 46 -15.02 -52.10 -1.36
N ARG A 47 -13.76 -51.93 -0.96
CA ARG A 47 -12.59 -52.17 -1.79
C ARG A 47 -11.65 -53.13 -1.10
N GLN A 48 -11.01 -53.98 -1.89
CA GLN A 48 -9.91 -54.81 -1.42
C GLN A 48 -8.68 -53.94 -1.21
N THR A 49 -8.17 -53.90 0.03
CA THR A 49 -6.91 -53.25 0.38
C THR A 49 -5.86 -54.30 0.74
N ARG A 50 -4.60 -53.89 0.95
CA ARG A 50 -3.55 -54.77 1.51
C ARG A 50 -3.93 -55.36 2.88
N ASN A 51 -4.81 -54.68 3.61
CA ASN A 51 -5.24 -55.06 4.96
C ASN A 51 -6.65 -55.68 4.96
N GLY A 52 -7.11 -56.19 3.82
CA GLY A 52 -8.45 -56.80 3.68
C GLY A 52 -9.48 -55.87 3.07
N LYS A 53 -10.75 -56.30 3.09
CA LYS A 53 -11.87 -55.51 2.58
C LYS A 53 -12.15 -54.34 3.51
N ARG A 54 -12.23 -53.13 2.96
CA ARG A 54 -12.55 -51.90 3.71
C ARG A 54 -13.56 -51.07 2.95
N MET A 55 -14.43 -50.38 3.68
CA MET A 55 -15.37 -49.43 3.12
C MET A 55 -14.64 -48.11 2.77
N LEU A 56 -14.88 -47.59 1.57
CA LEU A 56 -14.30 -46.33 1.11
C LEU A 56 -15.36 -45.22 1.06
N TRP A 57 -15.07 -44.14 1.76
CA TRP A 57 -15.83 -42.90 1.72
C TRP A 57 -15.05 -41.84 0.94
N LYS A 58 -15.71 -41.17 -0.02
CA LYS A 58 -15.15 -40.02 -0.74
C LYS A 58 -15.86 -38.76 -0.30
N ALA A 59 -15.10 -37.69 -0.09
CA ALA A 59 -15.65 -36.42 0.34
C ALA A 59 -15.92 -35.49 -0.84
N GLU A 60 -17.00 -34.71 -0.72
CA GLU A 60 -17.39 -33.64 -1.64
C GLU A 60 -17.53 -32.33 -0.84
N GLY A 61 -17.12 -31.19 -1.43
CA GLY A 61 -17.22 -29.86 -0.82
C GLY A 61 -15.90 -29.10 -0.66
N ASP A 62 -15.90 -28.06 0.18
CA ASP A 62 -14.70 -27.26 0.48
C ASP A 62 -13.72 -28.06 1.34
N THR A 63 -12.57 -28.37 0.75
CA THR A 63 -11.53 -29.20 1.38
C THR A 63 -10.60 -28.41 2.29
N THR A 64 -10.78 -27.09 2.45
CA THR A 64 -9.88 -26.22 3.22
C THR A 64 -9.72 -26.69 4.66
N ARG A 65 -10.84 -26.98 5.33
CA ARG A 65 -10.85 -27.45 6.73
C ARG A 65 -10.15 -28.81 6.88
N TYR A 66 -10.47 -29.74 5.99
CA TYR A 66 -9.83 -31.06 5.92
C TYR A 66 -8.33 -30.96 5.68
N SER A 67 -7.91 -30.16 4.70
CA SER A 67 -6.50 -29.96 4.34
C SER A 67 -5.71 -29.37 5.51
N ARG A 68 -6.27 -28.35 6.18
CA ARG A 68 -5.65 -27.75 7.37
C ARG A 68 -5.46 -28.79 8.49
N ALA A 69 -6.52 -29.52 8.85
CA ALA A 69 -6.45 -30.54 9.90
C ALA A 69 -5.49 -31.68 9.53
N TYR A 70 -5.56 -32.19 8.30
CA TYR A 70 -4.70 -33.27 7.80
C TYR A 70 -3.24 -32.86 7.68
N SER A 71 -2.93 -31.61 7.32
CA SER A 71 -1.55 -31.10 7.33
C SER A 71 -1.01 -30.90 8.75
N ALA A 72 -1.86 -30.54 9.70
CA ALA A 72 -1.47 -30.33 11.11
C ALA A 72 -1.28 -31.65 11.88
N ASP A 73 -2.01 -32.71 11.51
CA ASP A 73 -1.91 -34.04 12.13
C ASP A 73 -2.05 -35.17 11.12
N ARG A 74 -1.08 -35.28 10.21
CA ARG A 74 -1.16 -36.27 9.13
C ARG A 74 -1.23 -37.71 9.63
N GLU A 75 -0.49 -38.03 10.68
CA GLU A 75 -0.41 -39.39 11.21
C GLU A 75 -1.68 -39.75 11.98
N GLY A 76 -2.14 -38.91 12.92
CA GLY A 76 -3.39 -39.15 13.64
C GLY A 76 -4.60 -39.22 12.71
N MET A 77 -4.65 -38.35 11.69
CA MET A 77 -5.73 -38.41 10.70
C MET A 77 -5.69 -39.71 9.87
N ARG A 78 -4.50 -40.22 9.52
CA ARG A 78 -4.34 -41.51 8.81
C ARG A 78 -4.74 -42.71 9.65
N GLU A 79 -4.48 -42.69 10.94
CA GLU A 79 -4.89 -43.74 11.87
C GLU A 79 -6.43 -43.87 11.93
N LEU A 80 -7.13 -42.75 11.82
CA LEU A 80 -8.61 -42.71 11.69
C LEU A 80 -9.11 -43.07 10.29
N GLY A 81 -8.21 -43.35 9.35
CA GLY A 81 -8.54 -43.72 7.97
C GLY A 81 -8.65 -42.56 6.98
N PHE A 82 -8.46 -41.31 7.41
CA PHE A 82 -8.43 -40.16 6.50
C PHE A 82 -7.17 -40.17 5.62
N SER A 83 -7.33 -39.93 4.33
CA SER A 83 -6.23 -39.78 3.37
C SER A 83 -6.66 -39.02 2.12
N TRP A 84 -5.84 -39.01 1.07
CA TRP A 84 -6.13 -38.34 -0.20
C TRP A 84 -6.08 -39.36 -1.34
N ASP A 85 -7.08 -39.31 -2.22
CA ASP A 85 -7.09 -39.96 -3.53
C ASP A 85 -6.96 -38.86 -4.60
N GLY A 86 -5.72 -38.60 -5.03
CA GLY A 86 -5.41 -37.39 -5.80
C GLY A 86 -5.72 -36.13 -5.01
N SER A 87 -6.62 -35.29 -5.54
CA SER A 87 -7.12 -34.06 -4.90
C SER A 87 -8.42 -34.28 -4.10
N THR A 88 -8.91 -35.51 -3.99
CA THR A 88 -10.16 -35.82 -3.29
C THR A 88 -9.86 -36.37 -1.90
N PRO A 89 -10.39 -35.76 -0.81
CA PRO A 89 -10.32 -36.35 0.51
C PRO A 89 -11.07 -37.68 0.54
N VAL A 90 -10.46 -38.69 1.14
CA VAL A 90 -11.07 -40.01 1.32
C VAL A 90 -10.92 -40.49 2.75
N CYS A 91 -11.86 -41.31 3.21
CA CYS A 91 -11.81 -41.95 4.51
C CYS A 91 -12.06 -43.44 4.37
N TRP A 92 -11.18 -44.24 4.95
CA TRP A 92 -11.29 -45.69 5.01
C TRP A 92 -11.85 -46.08 6.37
N GLU A 93 -12.96 -46.81 6.36
CA GLU A 93 -13.53 -47.30 7.62
C GLU A 93 -12.51 -48.21 8.34
N PRO A 94 -12.12 -47.90 9.59
CA PRO A 94 -11.09 -48.67 10.26
C PRO A 94 -11.64 -50.03 10.70
N VAL A 95 -10.76 -51.04 10.73
CA VAL A 95 -11.11 -52.42 11.11
C VAL A 95 -10.06 -52.92 12.12
N PRO A 96 -10.45 -53.24 13.37
CA PRO A 96 -11.78 -53.03 13.95
C PRO A 96 -12.11 -51.53 14.07
N ALA A 97 -13.40 -51.22 14.11
CA ALA A 97 -13.82 -49.83 14.19
C ALA A 97 -13.38 -49.21 15.53
N PRO A 98 -12.85 -47.97 15.51
CA PRO A 98 -12.44 -47.30 16.73
C PRO A 98 -13.69 -46.93 17.54
N VAL A 99 -13.53 -46.82 18.86
CA VAL A 99 -14.63 -46.46 19.76
C VAL A 99 -15.18 -45.09 19.32
N PRO A 100 -16.51 -44.87 19.18
CA PRO A 100 -17.09 -43.70 18.51
C PRO A 100 -16.60 -42.33 19.05
N TYR A 101 -16.21 -42.29 20.32
CA TYR A 101 -15.69 -41.10 20.99
C TYR A 101 -14.32 -40.64 20.45
N THR A 102 -13.54 -41.50 19.77
CA THR A 102 -12.17 -41.15 19.36
C THR A 102 -12.07 -40.36 18.05
N VAL A 103 -13.04 -40.47 17.13
CA VAL A 103 -12.95 -39.80 15.82
C VAL A 103 -13.22 -38.30 15.94
N GLU A 104 -14.27 -37.91 16.65
CA GLU A 104 -14.60 -36.50 16.88
C GLU A 104 -13.53 -35.79 17.72
N GLU A 105 -13.03 -36.44 18.78
CA GLU A 105 -11.94 -35.92 19.60
C GLU A 105 -10.64 -35.75 18.81
N ALA A 106 -10.28 -36.72 17.98
CA ALA A 106 -9.06 -36.63 17.19
C ALA A 106 -9.17 -35.59 16.07
N ILE A 107 -10.35 -35.44 15.44
CA ILE A 107 -10.63 -34.32 14.53
C ILE A 107 -10.48 -32.97 15.27
N ALA A 108 -11.11 -32.82 16.44
CA ALA A 108 -11.01 -31.60 17.23
C ALA A 108 -9.56 -31.30 17.64
N ALA A 109 -8.78 -32.33 18.01
CA ALA A 109 -7.36 -32.20 18.33
C ALA A 109 -6.51 -31.80 17.12
N ALA A 110 -6.81 -32.33 15.93
CA ALA A 110 -6.13 -31.95 14.69
C ALA A 110 -6.44 -30.48 14.30
N GLU A 111 -7.69 -30.04 14.48
CA GLU A 111 -8.10 -28.66 14.25
C GLU A 111 -7.46 -27.69 15.24
N ALA A 112 -7.42 -28.05 16.52
CA ALA A 112 -6.74 -27.25 17.55
C ALA A 112 -5.24 -27.08 17.25
N ARG A 113 -4.58 -28.14 16.73
CA ARG A 113 -3.19 -28.08 16.27
C ARG A 113 -3.03 -27.19 15.04
N ALA A 114 -3.94 -27.27 14.07
CA ALA A 114 -3.93 -26.41 12.89
C ALA A 114 -4.06 -24.93 13.27
N ASP A 115 -5.00 -24.58 14.14
CA ASP A 115 -5.18 -23.22 14.62
C ASP A 115 -3.99 -22.73 15.44
N SER A 116 -3.37 -23.60 16.25
CA SER A 116 -2.14 -23.27 16.98
C SER A 116 -0.98 -22.97 16.02
N ALA A 117 -0.80 -23.80 14.99
CA ALA A 117 0.22 -23.60 13.97
C ALA A 117 -0.01 -22.32 13.18
N ASP A 118 -1.25 -22.00 12.79
CA ASP A 118 -1.57 -20.76 12.09
C ASP A 118 -1.32 -19.52 12.96
N ARG A 119 -1.66 -19.59 14.27
CA ARG A 119 -1.30 -18.53 15.22
C ARG A 119 0.21 -18.39 15.38
N ALA A 120 0.96 -19.49 15.43
CA ALA A 120 2.42 -19.47 15.51
C ALA A 120 3.02 -18.81 14.26
N LYS A 121 2.62 -19.23 13.06
CA LYS A 121 3.05 -18.61 11.79
C LYS A 121 2.74 -17.12 11.73
N LYS A 122 1.56 -16.70 12.17
CA LYS A 122 1.19 -15.28 12.24
C LYS A 122 2.10 -14.49 13.19
N ARG A 123 2.40 -15.05 14.37
CA ARG A 123 3.32 -14.42 15.33
C ARG A 123 4.74 -14.32 14.78
N GLU A 124 5.23 -15.38 14.14
CA GLU A 124 6.55 -15.38 13.48
C GLU A 124 6.62 -14.35 12.35
N ALA A 125 5.57 -14.27 11.51
CA ALA A 125 5.50 -13.28 10.43
C ALA A 125 5.48 -11.84 10.97
N LEU A 126 4.72 -11.58 12.04
CA LEU A 126 4.71 -10.27 12.70
C LEU A 126 6.07 -9.94 13.34
N ALA A 127 6.68 -10.90 14.03
CA ALA A 127 8.00 -10.71 14.65
C ALA A 127 9.08 -10.46 13.60
N ALA A 128 9.04 -11.18 12.47
CA ALA A 128 9.94 -10.94 11.34
C ALA A 128 9.71 -9.56 10.71
N ALA A 129 8.47 -9.12 10.54
CA ALA A 129 8.16 -7.79 10.03
C ALA A 129 8.63 -6.68 10.98
N GLU A 130 8.45 -6.85 12.30
CA GLU A 130 8.96 -5.90 13.29
C GLU A 130 10.48 -5.89 13.37
N ALA A 131 11.15 -7.04 13.26
CA ALA A 131 12.61 -7.12 13.24
C ALA A 131 13.20 -6.45 11.98
N GLU A 132 12.55 -6.65 10.83
CA GLU A 132 12.90 -5.99 9.57
C GLU A 132 12.71 -4.47 9.69
N TRP A 133 11.58 -4.03 10.25
CA TRP A 133 11.31 -2.63 10.53
C TRP A 133 12.31 -2.03 11.54
N ALA A 134 12.68 -2.76 12.58
CA ALA A 134 13.68 -2.32 13.54
C ALA A 134 15.07 -2.14 12.89
N ALA A 135 15.42 -2.98 11.91
CA ALA A 135 16.68 -2.89 11.19
C ALA A 135 16.71 -1.74 10.16
N ASN A 136 15.64 -1.56 9.40
CA ASN A 136 15.64 -0.67 8.21
C ASN A 136 14.65 0.50 8.28
N GLY A 137 13.69 0.46 9.20
CA GLY A 137 12.58 1.41 9.28
C GLY A 137 13.02 2.84 9.55
N ALA A 138 14.09 3.04 10.32
CA ALA A 138 14.63 4.37 10.61
C ALA A 138 15.08 5.11 9.33
N ALA A 139 15.87 4.45 8.47
CA ALA A 139 16.33 5.04 7.21
C ALA A 139 15.17 5.30 6.23
N ARG A 140 14.14 4.45 6.26
CA ARG A 140 12.93 4.65 5.45
C ARG A 140 12.11 5.84 5.94
N ALA A 141 11.95 5.97 7.25
CA ALA A 141 11.28 7.11 7.86
C ALA A 141 12.02 8.43 7.56
N GLU A 142 13.35 8.43 7.65
CA GLU A 142 14.18 9.59 7.31
C GLU A 142 13.96 10.06 5.86
N ALA A 143 13.84 9.13 4.90
CA ALA A 143 13.52 9.47 3.51
C ALA A 143 12.15 10.15 3.36
N ILE A 144 11.14 9.70 4.12
CA ILE A 144 9.81 10.33 4.12
C ILE A 144 9.85 11.69 4.83
N ASP A 145 10.62 11.83 5.90
CA ASP A 145 10.79 13.09 6.60
C ASP A 145 11.49 14.13 5.72
N ALA A 146 12.52 13.72 4.96
CA ALA A 146 13.17 14.55 3.96
C ALA A 146 12.20 14.97 2.84
N LEU A 147 11.35 14.05 2.36
CA LEU A 147 10.30 14.37 1.39
C LEU A 147 9.30 15.39 1.96
N ARG A 148 8.86 15.20 3.20
CA ARG A 148 7.94 16.13 3.89
C ARG A 148 8.56 17.51 4.04
N ALA A 149 9.82 17.58 4.45
CA ALA A 149 10.56 18.84 4.54
C ALA A 149 10.70 19.52 3.17
N CYS A 150 10.99 18.75 2.11
CA CYS A 150 11.11 19.26 0.75
C CYS A 150 9.77 19.79 0.22
N LEU A 151 8.65 19.08 0.44
CA LEU A 151 7.31 19.56 0.09
C LEU A 151 6.97 20.87 0.81
N LYS A 152 7.34 20.99 2.10
CA LYS A 152 7.08 22.20 2.89
C LYS A 152 7.89 23.40 2.43
N THR A 153 9.18 23.20 2.15
CA THR A 153 10.12 24.30 1.89
C THR A 153 10.27 24.68 0.42
N ARG A 154 9.95 23.75 -0.48
CA ARG A 154 10.19 23.89 -1.93
C ARG A 154 8.95 23.56 -2.74
N ALA A 155 7.76 23.86 -2.23
CA ALA A 155 6.48 23.54 -2.88
C ALA A 155 6.39 24.05 -4.34
N TRP A 156 7.03 25.18 -4.64
CA TRP A 156 7.13 25.78 -5.98
C TRP A 156 7.88 24.91 -7.01
N ALA A 157 8.74 23.98 -6.58
CA ALA A 157 9.55 23.14 -7.47
C ALA A 157 8.81 21.91 -7.99
N TRP A 158 7.58 21.67 -7.50
CA TRP A 158 6.81 20.48 -7.79
C TRP A 158 5.76 20.75 -8.86
N ASN A 159 5.70 19.89 -9.88
CA ASN A 159 4.51 19.83 -10.72
C ASN A 159 3.38 19.07 -10.00
N LYS A 160 2.13 19.35 -10.39
CA LYS A 160 0.92 18.78 -9.77
C LYS A 160 0.99 17.26 -9.59
N ARG A 161 1.34 16.53 -10.65
CA ARG A 161 1.37 15.05 -10.63
C ARG A 161 2.43 14.51 -9.66
N LYS A 162 3.65 15.08 -9.67
CA LYS A 162 4.73 14.67 -8.76
C LYS A 162 4.40 15.00 -7.31
N ARG A 163 3.73 16.13 -7.08
CA ARG A 163 3.25 16.51 -5.75
C ARG A 163 2.20 15.53 -5.22
N GLU A 164 1.17 15.22 -6.01
CA GLU A 164 0.15 14.24 -5.62
C GLU A 164 0.77 12.87 -5.30
N LEU A 165 1.75 12.44 -6.12
CA LEU A 165 2.52 11.23 -5.84
C LEU A 165 3.30 11.36 -4.52
N ALA A 166 4.04 12.45 -4.31
CA ALA A 166 4.82 12.67 -3.09
C ALA A 166 3.94 12.67 -1.83
N GLU A 167 2.78 13.33 -1.88
CA GLU A 167 1.80 13.36 -0.79
C GLU A 167 1.23 11.97 -0.50
N SER A 168 1.01 11.13 -1.53
CA SER A 168 0.53 9.75 -1.35
C SER A 168 1.54 8.82 -0.64
N LEU A 169 2.82 9.21 -0.58
CA LEU A 169 3.88 8.43 0.09
C LEU A 169 4.03 8.78 1.57
N LEU A 170 3.36 9.82 2.06
CA LEU A 170 3.47 10.29 3.45
C LEU A 170 2.69 9.36 4.39
N GLY A 171 3.36 8.31 4.88
CA GLY A 171 2.85 7.41 5.92
C GLY A 171 3.86 7.18 7.04
N ASP A 172 3.39 6.62 8.17
CA ASP A 172 4.21 6.41 9.37
C ASP A 172 5.12 5.17 9.27
N ARG A 173 4.76 4.21 8.41
CA ARG A 173 5.53 2.99 8.15
C ARG A 173 5.73 2.80 6.64
N PRO A 174 6.57 3.64 5.99
CA PRO A 174 6.87 3.51 4.57
C PRO A 174 7.46 2.15 4.22
N SER A 175 7.02 1.58 3.09
CA SER A 175 7.71 0.44 2.51
C SER A 175 9.09 0.84 1.96
N ASP A 176 9.94 -0.15 1.69
CA ASP A 176 11.23 0.09 1.03
C ASP A 176 11.09 0.82 -0.31
N ARG A 177 10.05 0.43 -1.07
CA ARG A 177 9.71 1.05 -2.35
C ARG A 177 9.35 2.53 -2.17
N ASP A 178 8.54 2.85 -1.16
CA ASP A 178 8.11 4.23 -0.90
C ASP A 178 9.29 5.11 -0.51
N ALA A 179 10.17 4.62 0.36
CA ALA A 179 11.39 5.33 0.75
C ALA A 179 12.36 5.55 -0.43
N ARG A 180 12.45 4.62 -1.38
CA ARG A 180 13.25 4.81 -2.59
C ARG A 180 12.66 5.90 -3.49
N ILE A 181 11.36 5.83 -3.77
CA ILE A 181 10.67 6.84 -4.61
C ILE A 181 10.77 8.23 -3.96
N ALA A 182 10.63 8.31 -2.63
CA ALA A 182 10.78 9.55 -1.88
C ALA A 182 12.17 10.18 -2.08
N ARG A 183 13.24 9.39 -1.99
CA ARG A 183 14.61 9.86 -2.24
C ARG A 183 14.81 10.35 -3.67
N GLU A 184 14.30 9.61 -4.66
CA GLU A 184 14.38 10.01 -6.08
C GLU A 184 13.69 11.35 -6.31
N LEU A 185 12.48 11.54 -5.78
CA LEU A 185 11.72 12.78 -5.91
C LEU A 185 12.43 13.98 -5.24
N VAL A 186 12.98 13.78 -4.04
CA VAL A 186 13.78 14.82 -3.36
C VAL A 186 15.01 15.17 -4.17
N ALA A 187 15.76 14.17 -4.65
CA ALA A 187 16.96 14.38 -5.45
C ALA A 187 16.68 15.13 -6.76
N GLU A 188 15.56 14.87 -7.43
CA GLU A 188 15.14 15.61 -8.62
C GLU A 188 14.89 17.10 -8.32
N VAL A 189 14.23 17.41 -7.20
CA VAL A 189 13.99 18.80 -6.77
C VAL A 189 15.30 19.49 -6.40
N GLU A 190 16.18 18.80 -5.68
CA GLU A 190 17.50 19.34 -5.34
C GLU A 190 18.35 19.60 -6.59
N TYR A 191 18.33 18.69 -7.56
CA TYR A 191 19.01 18.86 -8.84
C TYR A 191 18.46 20.07 -9.62
N LEU A 192 17.14 20.26 -9.65
CA LEU A 192 16.51 21.43 -10.26
C LEU A 192 17.00 22.72 -9.59
N VAL A 193 16.97 22.77 -8.25
CA VAL A 193 17.44 23.93 -7.48
C VAL A 193 18.92 24.22 -7.79
N GLN A 194 19.78 23.20 -7.72
CA GLN A 194 21.20 23.33 -8.01
C GLN A 194 21.46 23.87 -9.43
N THR A 195 20.73 23.36 -10.42
CA THR A 195 20.86 23.78 -11.82
C THR A 195 20.47 25.25 -12.00
N ILE A 196 19.36 25.68 -11.37
CA ILE A 196 18.91 27.07 -11.45
C ILE A 196 19.89 27.99 -10.72
N THR A 197 20.32 27.62 -9.51
CA THR A 197 21.32 28.38 -8.73
C THR A 197 22.61 28.54 -9.52
N ALA A 198 23.14 27.46 -10.10
CA ALA A 198 24.36 27.51 -10.90
C ALA A 198 24.23 28.45 -12.10
N ARG A 199 23.10 28.39 -12.82
CA ARG A 199 22.83 29.31 -13.94
C ARG A 199 22.79 30.77 -13.48
N LEU A 200 22.06 31.06 -12.40
CA LEU A 200 21.91 32.42 -11.87
C LEU A 200 23.23 33.02 -11.36
N GLY A 201 24.16 32.18 -10.88
CA GLY A 201 25.48 32.61 -10.43
C GLY A 201 26.52 32.80 -11.53
N GLN A 202 26.25 32.33 -12.75
CA GLN A 202 27.18 32.40 -13.89
C GLN A 202 26.76 33.42 -14.94
N GLU A 203 25.47 33.52 -15.22
CA GLU A 203 24.95 34.36 -16.30
C GLU A 203 24.92 35.84 -15.89
N ARG A 204 25.34 36.70 -16.81
CA ARG A 204 25.31 38.15 -16.63
C ARG A 204 24.08 38.74 -17.31
N VAL A 205 23.25 39.45 -16.54
CA VAL A 205 22.22 40.33 -17.12
C VAL A 205 22.81 41.72 -17.35
N ALA A 206 23.25 42.00 -18.58
CA ALA A 206 24.03 43.19 -18.92
C ALA A 206 23.39 44.52 -18.48
N GLU A 207 22.07 44.66 -18.69
CA GLU A 207 21.29 45.87 -18.34
C GLU A 207 21.37 46.22 -16.85
N TRP A 208 21.41 45.21 -15.98
CA TRP A 208 21.34 45.38 -14.53
C TRP A 208 22.68 45.18 -13.83
N TRP A 209 23.74 44.85 -14.57
CA TRP A 209 25.01 44.41 -14.01
C TRP A 209 25.70 45.44 -13.14
N GLU A 210 25.81 46.68 -13.61
CA GLU A 210 26.46 47.77 -12.87
C GLU A 210 25.66 48.12 -11.61
N ARG A 211 24.32 48.15 -11.72
CA ARG A 211 23.45 48.42 -10.58
C ARG A 211 23.52 47.32 -9.52
N ALA A 212 23.64 46.06 -9.95
CA ALA A 212 23.85 44.91 -9.09
C ALA A 212 25.21 44.89 -8.37
N ALA A 213 26.18 45.74 -8.76
CA ALA A 213 27.45 45.86 -8.05
C ALA A 213 27.28 46.51 -6.66
N VAL A 214 26.24 47.34 -6.49
CA VAL A 214 25.99 48.12 -5.28
C VAL A 214 25.43 47.22 -4.17
N PRO A 215 26.12 47.04 -3.03
CA PRO A 215 25.71 46.11 -1.97
C PRO A 215 24.28 46.35 -1.43
N GLU A 216 23.90 47.61 -1.24
CA GLU A 216 22.60 48.01 -0.71
C GLU A 216 21.47 47.64 -1.68
N VAL A 217 21.76 47.72 -2.99
CA VAL A 217 20.82 47.33 -4.05
C VAL A 217 20.66 45.82 -4.10
N ARG A 218 21.75 45.05 -3.92
CA ARG A 218 21.67 43.58 -3.83
C ARG A 218 20.80 43.16 -2.65
N ALA A 219 21.00 43.78 -1.49
CA ALA A 219 20.20 43.51 -0.31
C ALA A 219 18.72 43.87 -0.53
N ALA A 220 18.43 45.03 -1.13
CA ALA A 220 17.06 45.44 -1.43
C ALA A 220 16.39 44.56 -2.49
N ALA A 221 17.13 44.12 -3.52
CA ALA A 221 16.64 43.19 -4.53
C ALA A 221 16.34 41.81 -3.93
N HIS A 222 17.16 41.37 -2.97
CA HIS A 222 16.92 40.14 -2.22
C HIS A 222 15.63 40.21 -1.39
N GLU A 223 15.47 41.29 -0.61
CA GLU A 223 14.24 41.55 0.16
C GLU A 223 13.00 41.61 -0.74
N ALA A 224 13.11 42.24 -1.91
CA ALA A 224 12.06 42.26 -2.92
C ALA A 224 11.71 40.86 -3.46
N CYS A 225 12.70 40.00 -3.70
CA CYS A 225 12.45 38.61 -4.08
C CYS A 225 11.69 37.84 -2.99
N GLN A 226 12.06 38.03 -1.72
CA GLN A 226 11.38 37.42 -0.58
C GLN A 226 9.92 37.85 -0.49
N VAL A 227 9.65 39.16 -0.61
CA VAL A 227 8.28 39.70 -0.62
C VAL A 227 7.44 39.09 -1.74
N LEU A 228 7.98 38.99 -2.97
CA LEU A 228 7.27 38.39 -4.10
C LEU A 228 7.02 36.89 -3.89
N SER A 229 7.99 36.15 -3.35
CA SER A 229 7.87 34.73 -3.04
C SER A 229 6.84 34.44 -1.94
N ASP A 230 6.76 35.29 -0.91
CA ASP A 230 5.76 35.16 0.16
C ASP A 230 4.32 35.38 -0.36
N MET A 231 4.16 36.22 -1.38
CA MET A 231 2.86 36.42 -2.04
C MET A 231 2.48 35.30 -3.01
N ASP A 232 3.46 34.55 -3.53
CA ASP A 232 3.28 33.51 -4.55
C ASP A 232 2.81 32.18 -3.93
N GLY A 233 1.67 32.21 -3.23
CA GLY A 233 1.13 31.05 -2.52
C GLY A 233 0.59 29.94 -3.44
N ASP A 234 0.28 30.26 -4.69
CA ASP A 234 -0.13 29.30 -5.73
C ASP A 234 1.00 28.93 -6.69
N TRP A 235 2.21 29.46 -6.47
CA TRP A 235 3.42 29.19 -7.25
C TRP A 235 3.21 29.39 -8.76
N ALA A 236 2.55 30.50 -9.11
CA ALA A 236 2.18 30.88 -10.46
C ALA A 236 1.35 29.83 -11.24
N THR A 237 0.62 28.94 -10.54
CA THR A 237 -0.29 27.97 -11.19
C THR A 237 -1.62 28.60 -11.60
N VAL A 238 -2.02 29.71 -10.96
CA VAL A 238 -3.24 30.47 -11.24
C VAL A 238 -2.89 31.88 -11.70
N ARG A 239 -3.60 32.38 -12.72
CA ARG A 239 -3.43 33.77 -13.16
C ARG A 239 -4.16 34.72 -12.20
N ASN A 240 -3.51 35.11 -11.12
CA ASN A 240 -4.06 36.00 -10.08
C ASN A 240 -3.38 37.39 -10.01
N ALA A 241 -2.34 37.61 -10.83
CA ALA A 241 -1.51 38.82 -10.85
C ALA A 241 -0.85 39.14 -9.48
N ARG A 242 -0.58 38.11 -8.67
CA ARG A 242 0.08 38.20 -7.38
C ARG A 242 1.31 37.30 -7.34
N GLY A 243 2.37 37.75 -6.68
CA GLY A 243 3.63 37.04 -6.61
C GLY A 243 4.34 36.98 -7.96
N TRP A 244 4.89 35.81 -8.29
CA TRP A 244 5.66 35.59 -9.49
C TRP A 244 4.79 35.24 -10.70
N SER A 245 5.26 35.58 -11.90
CA SER A 245 4.75 34.96 -13.12
C SER A 245 5.38 33.59 -13.34
N ALA A 246 4.75 32.75 -14.16
CA ALA A 246 5.29 31.41 -14.50
C ALA A 246 6.73 31.45 -15.04
N ALA A 247 7.10 32.53 -15.76
CA ALA A 247 8.46 32.72 -16.28
C ALA A 247 9.51 32.99 -15.19
N HIS A 248 9.10 33.49 -14.03
CA HIS A 248 9.99 33.92 -12.96
C HIS A 248 9.83 33.12 -11.66
N SER A 249 8.78 32.33 -11.46
CA SER A 249 8.50 31.66 -10.17
C SER A 249 9.68 30.82 -9.69
N HIS A 250 10.22 29.90 -10.50
CA HIS A 250 11.35 29.07 -10.07
C HIS A 250 12.61 29.88 -9.74
N ALA A 251 13.00 30.81 -10.61
CA ALA A 251 14.20 31.62 -10.39
C ALA A 251 14.02 32.56 -9.19
N GLY A 252 12.83 33.16 -9.05
CA GLY A 252 12.47 34.06 -7.96
C GLY A 252 12.51 33.36 -6.60
N HIS A 253 11.92 32.17 -6.49
CA HIS A 253 11.98 31.38 -5.25
C HIS A 253 13.40 30.91 -4.92
N VAL A 254 14.22 30.53 -5.92
CA VAL A 254 15.63 30.24 -5.67
C VAL A 254 16.34 31.47 -5.11
N LEU A 255 16.22 32.62 -5.77
CA LEU A 255 16.84 33.88 -5.34
C LEU A 255 16.40 34.29 -3.93
N ALA A 256 15.11 34.16 -3.61
CA ALA A 256 14.56 34.46 -2.29
C ALA A 256 15.06 33.51 -1.19
N SER A 257 15.45 32.29 -1.55
CA SER A 257 15.93 31.27 -0.62
C SER A 257 17.44 31.33 -0.33
N LEU A 258 18.20 32.12 -1.10
CA LEU A 258 19.63 32.26 -0.87
C LEU A 258 19.91 33.05 0.42
N PRO A 259 21.03 32.80 1.12
CA PRO A 259 21.38 33.61 2.28
C PRO A 259 21.67 35.08 1.93
N ALA A 260 22.27 35.30 0.76
CA ALA A 260 22.56 36.60 0.18
C ALA A 260 22.74 36.47 -1.34
N LEU A 261 22.56 37.58 -2.06
CA LEU A 261 22.78 37.64 -3.51
C LEU A 261 24.20 38.14 -3.83
N GLY A 262 24.91 37.43 -4.69
CA GLY A 262 26.08 37.96 -5.39
C GLY A 262 25.66 38.91 -6.51
N GLN A 263 26.63 39.48 -7.22
CA GLN A 263 26.35 40.41 -8.32
C GLN A 263 25.62 39.72 -9.50
N PRO A 264 25.99 38.50 -9.95
CA PRO A 264 25.22 37.79 -10.98
C PRO A 264 23.77 37.55 -10.56
N GLU A 265 23.55 37.00 -9.37
CA GLU A 265 22.22 36.69 -8.86
C GLU A 265 21.38 37.95 -8.70
N ALA A 266 21.99 39.04 -8.19
CA ALA A 266 21.31 40.32 -8.08
C ALA A 266 20.94 40.92 -9.44
N SER A 267 21.75 40.73 -10.49
CA SER A 267 21.41 41.21 -11.84
C SER A 267 20.17 40.48 -12.40
N HIS A 268 20.02 39.19 -12.10
CA HIS A 268 18.82 38.42 -12.40
C HIS A 268 17.62 38.84 -11.54
N ALA A 269 17.84 39.04 -10.24
CA ALA A 269 16.82 39.51 -9.30
C ALA A 269 16.23 40.85 -9.76
N LEU A 270 17.08 41.83 -10.12
CA LEU A 270 16.66 43.13 -10.61
C LEU A 270 15.77 43.03 -11.85
N ARG A 271 16.15 42.21 -12.84
CA ARG A 271 15.33 41.97 -14.04
C ARG A 271 13.97 41.38 -13.70
N ALA A 272 13.94 40.39 -12.81
CA ALA A 272 12.70 39.74 -12.40
C ALA A 272 11.79 40.68 -11.60
N VAL A 273 12.36 41.38 -10.61
CA VAL A 273 11.67 42.36 -9.76
C VAL A 273 11.09 43.50 -10.60
N TRP A 274 11.81 44.00 -11.61
CA TRP A 274 11.31 45.07 -12.48
C TRP A 274 9.99 44.73 -13.16
N ALA A 275 9.84 43.48 -13.63
CA ALA A 275 8.61 43.00 -14.24
C ALA A 275 7.41 42.96 -13.25
N HIS A 276 7.69 42.89 -11.94
CA HIS A 276 6.69 42.76 -10.86
C HIS A 276 6.65 43.95 -9.92
N GLN A 277 7.34 45.03 -10.26
CA GLN A 277 7.62 46.15 -9.36
C GLN A 277 6.38 46.75 -8.70
N ARG A 278 5.23 46.76 -9.39
CA ARG A 278 3.97 47.30 -8.86
C ARG A 278 3.43 46.52 -7.66
N GLN A 279 3.89 45.30 -7.44
CA GLN A 279 3.51 44.46 -6.30
C GLN A 279 4.40 44.69 -5.07
N ILE A 280 5.51 45.42 -5.22
CA ILE A 280 6.53 45.59 -4.18
C ILE A 280 6.29 46.94 -3.46
N PRO A 281 6.45 47.00 -2.13
CA PRO A 281 6.35 48.25 -1.37
C PRO A 281 7.18 49.39 -1.98
N ALA A 282 6.65 50.63 -1.92
CA ALA A 282 7.29 51.79 -2.53
C ALA A 282 8.72 52.04 -2.01
N TYR A 283 8.95 51.86 -0.70
CA TYR A 283 10.27 52.02 -0.09
C TYR A 283 11.31 51.03 -0.66
N LEU A 284 10.88 49.81 -1.00
CA LEU A 284 11.75 48.82 -1.64
C LEU A 284 12.04 49.17 -3.08
N ARG A 285 11.03 49.61 -3.83
CA ARG A 285 11.24 50.09 -5.21
C ARG A 285 12.25 51.22 -5.27
N GLU A 286 12.16 52.19 -4.37
CA GLU A 286 13.12 53.29 -4.29
C GLU A 286 14.54 52.79 -3.98
N ARG A 287 14.71 51.89 -3.01
CA ARG A 287 16.03 51.30 -2.70
C ARG A 287 16.63 50.51 -3.86
N VAL A 288 15.79 49.76 -4.58
CA VAL A 288 16.22 48.93 -5.72
C VAL A 288 16.55 49.79 -6.95
N PHE A 289 15.60 50.61 -7.39
CA PHE A 289 15.63 51.30 -8.68
C PHE A 289 16.02 52.79 -8.61
N GLY A 290 16.06 53.39 -7.42
CA GLY A 290 16.36 54.81 -7.24
C GLY A 290 15.18 55.74 -7.50
N SER A 291 13.96 55.20 -7.71
CA SER A 291 12.72 55.97 -7.85
C SER A 291 11.54 55.19 -7.23
N PRO A 292 10.63 55.86 -6.50
CA PRO A 292 9.38 55.26 -6.05
C PRO A 292 8.28 55.22 -7.14
N GLU A 293 8.48 55.87 -8.28
CA GLU A 293 7.51 55.99 -9.38
C GLU A 293 8.02 55.32 -10.66
N VAL A 294 7.15 54.49 -11.28
CA VAL A 294 7.31 53.91 -12.63
C VAL A 294 5.96 53.84 -13.35
#